data_AF-A0A816R3E4-F1
#
_entry.id   AF-A0A816R3E4-F1
#
_cell.length_a   1.000
_cell.length_b   1.000
_cell.length_c   1.000
_cell.angle_alpha   90.00
_cell.angle_beta   90.00
_cell.angle_gamma   90.00
#
_symmetry.space_group_name_H-M   'P 1'
#
loop_
_entity.id
_entity.type
_entity.pdbx_description
1 polymer ?
#
loop_
_entity_poly.entity_id
_entity_poly.type
_entity_poly.pdbx_seq_one_letter_code
_entity_poly.pdbx_strand_id
1 'polypeptide(L)'
;MMMARFIPVSSCQFRFGFRELPPSSSALNPRRFEVSRRRFPIKCSSSESDDGVDSVSINSSMYSWFTGLGGIGMLDTAYLTYLKLTGSDAFCPVGGGTCGDVLNSDYALVFGVPLPVIGFVMYGLVTALSAQLAEGNLPFGVSKTNGRFALFAATTTMASASAYFLYILNTKLSGSSCLYCLVSAFLSFTLFFLAVKDVKLQEIQQVVGLQICLALIVVASLTASYSTARPIPSSSGDIELPYYSTEITTLSSPYAIALAKHLNSIGAKMYGAFWCSHCLEQKEMFGREAAKLLNYVECFPEGYKKGTKIFKACSDVGIEGFPTWMINGQVLSGEVELAELAEMSGFSLDQATEAKPLQ
;
A
#
# COMPACT_ATOMS: atom_id res chain seq x y z
N MET A 1 -13.05 -37.81 -38.54
CA MET A 1 -11.95 -38.67 -38.08
C MET A 1 -10.76 -38.42 -38.98
N MET A 2 -9.89 -37.48 -38.60
CA MET A 2 -8.69 -37.11 -39.37
C MET A 2 -7.50 -37.37 -38.45
N MET A 3 -6.70 -38.37 -38.83
CA MET A 3 -5.52 -38.79 -38.09
C MET A 3 -4.33 -37.88 -38.38
N ALA A 4 -3.54 -37.65 -37.34
CA ALA A 4 -2.32 -36.89 -37.30
C ALA A 4 -1.19 -37.49 -38.17
N ARG A 5 -0.27 -36.62 -38.62
CA ARG A 5 1.13 -36.98 -38.86
C ARG A 5 2.06 -35.89 -38.32
N PHE A 6 2.99 -36.32 -37.48
CA PHE A 6 4.13 -35.56 -36.95
C PHE A 6 5.22 -35.37 -38.01
N ILE A 7 5.90 -34.22 -37.99
CA ILE A 7 7.19 -33.99 -38.66
C ILE A 7 8.14 -33.32 -37.64
N PRO A 8 9.42 -33.73 -37.54
CA PRO A 8 10.31 -33.39 -36.43
C PRO A 8 11.14 -32.12 -36.64
N VAL A 9 11.71 -31.67 -35.52
CA VAL A 9 12.66 -30.57 -35.30
C VAL A 9 13.99 -30.81 -36.01
N SER A 10 14.57 -29.78 -36.67
CA SER A 10 16.01 -29.69 -36.90
C SER A 10 16.51 -28.25 -37.11
N SER A 11 17.31 -27.81 -36.13
CA SER A 11 18.41 -26.85 -36.08
C SER A 11 18.76 -25.96 -37.29
N CYS A 12 18.80 -24.64 -37.05
CA CYS A 12 19.43 -23.64 -37.92
C CYS A 12 20.97 -23.76 -37.91
N GLN A 13 21.56 -23.97 -39.10
CA GLN A 13 23.00 -23.84 -39.34
C GLN A 13 23.37 -22.39 -39.67
N PHE A 14 24.41 -21.88 -39.00
CA PHE A 14 25.15 -20.67 -39.35
C PHE A 14 25.90 -20.84 -40.68
N ARG A 15 25.76 -19.89 -41.61
CA ARG A 15 26.56 -19.81 -42.84
C ARG A 15 27.56 -18.64 -42.73
N PHE A 16 28.85 -18.97 -42.61
CA PHE A 16 29.95 -18.04 -42.83
C PHE A 16 30.17 -17.89 -44.35
N GLY A 17 30.22 -16.65 -44.85
CA GLY A 17 30.61 -16.34 -46.22
C GLY A 17 32.03 -15.75 -46.24
N PHE A 18 32.99 -16.53 -46.75
CA PHE A 18 34.28 -16.03 -47.22
C PHE A 18 34.18 -15.76 -48.72
N ARG A 19 34.62 -14.59 -49.17
CA ARG A 19 34.73 -14.23 -50.59
C ARG A 19 36.21 -14.18 -50.97
N GLU A 20 36.62 -15.09 -51.84
CA GLU A 20 37.96 -15.19 -52.42
C GLU A 20 38.19 -14.07 -53.46
N LEU A 21 39.44 -13.58 -53.53
CA LEU A 21 39.98 -12.66 -54.53
C LEU A 21 40.82 -13.43 -55.57
N PRO A 22 40.78 -13.05 -56.86
CA PRO A 22 41.60 -13.67 -57.92
C PRO A 22 43.00 -13.00 -58.07
N PRO A 23 43.93 -13.60 -58.85
CA PRO A 23 45.36 -13.53 -58.58
C PRO A 23 46.13 -12.43 -59.33
N SER A 24 47.38 -12.26 -58.89
CA SER A 24 48.42 -11.31 -59.29
C SER A 24 49.13 -11.64 -60.62
N SER A 25 49.46 -10.61 -61.40
CA SER A 25 50.56 -10.64 -62.38
C SER A 25 51.35 -9.31 -62.42
N SER A 26 52.64 -9.44 -62.11
CA SER A 26 53.85 -8.85 -62.71
C SER A 26 53.95 -7.35 -63.08
N ALA A 27 54.80 -6.65 -62.31
CA ALA A 27 55.92 -5.76 -62.71
C ALA A 27 55.69 -4.47 -63.54
N LEU A 28 55.90 -3.30 -62.91
CA LEU A 28 57.02 -2.36 -63.17
C LEU A 28 56.98 -1.20 -62.14
N ASN A 29 58.13 -0.85 -61.56
CA ASN A 29 58.36 0.29 -60.64
C ASN A 29 58.88 1.51 -61.45
N PRO A 30 59.20 2.69 -60.87
CA PRO A 30 58.63 3.48 -59.76
C PRO A 30 58.33 4.95 -60.21
N ARG A 31 57.47 5.71 -59.49
CA ARG A 31 57.74 7.15 -59.23
C ARG A 31 57.07 7.64 -57.93
N ARG A 32 57.94 8.04 -57.01
CA ARG A 32 57.71 8.84 -55.81
C ARG A 32 57.16 10.23 -56.19
N PHE A 33 56.07 10.66 -55.55
CA PHE A 33 55.75 12.08 -55.38
C PHE A 33 55.07 12.28 -54.02
N GLU A 34 55.83 12.85 -53.07
CA GLU A 34 55.30 13.50 -51.87
C GLU A 34 54.77 14.87 -52.27
N VAL A 35 53.56 15.26 -51.84
CA VAL A 35 53.20 16.67 -51.62
C VAL A 35 52.26 16.81 -50.41
N SER A 36 52.87 17.24 -49.31
CA SER A 36 52.50 18.35 -48.41
C SER A 36 51.02 18.58 -48.00
N ARG A 37 50.81 18.50 -46.68
CA ARG A 37 49.72 19.12 -45.91
C ARG A 37 49.42 20.57 -46.35
N ARG A 38 48.14 20.90 -46.46
CA ARG A 38 47.62 22.23 -46.07
C ARG A 38 46.36 22.06 -45.21
N ARG A 39 46.50 22.45 -43.94
CA ARG A 39 45.42 22.78 -43.02
C ARG A 39 44.97 24.20 -43.37
N PHE A 40 43.68 24.42 -43.62
CA PHE A 40 43.08 25.75 -43.58
C PHE A 40 42.03 25.78 -42.45
N PRO A 41 42.09 26.75 -41.52
CA PRO A 41 41.03 26.97 -40.56
C PRO A 41 40.00 27.91 -41.19
N ILE A 42 38.74 27.50 -41.22
CA ILE A 42 37.64 28.43 -41.51
C ILE A 42 36.90 28.63 -40.20
N LYS A 43 37.05 29.84 -39.66
CA LYS A 43 36.31 30.39 -38.54
C LYS A 43 35.24 31.29 -39.14
N CYS A 44 33.97 30.89 -39.03
CA CYS A 44 32.83 31.76 -39.27
C CYS A 44 32.00 31.82 -37.99
N SER A 45 32.02 32.99 -37.35
CA SER A 45 30.91 33.52 -36.52
C SER A 45 29.93 34.18 -37.52
N SER A 46 28.62 34.22 -37.40
CA SER A 46 27.66 34.19 -36.28
C SER A 46 26.25 33.98 -36.86
N SER A 47 25.39 33.19 -36.23
CA SER A 47 23.92 33.39 -36.20
C SER A 47 23.26 32.34 -35.30
N GLU A 48 22.58 32.78 -34.25
CA GLU A 48 21.62 31.97 -33.49
C GLU A 48 20.49 31.49 -34.40
N SER A 49 20.18 30.19 -34.37
CA SER A 49 18.83 29.62 -34.19
C SER A 49 18.91 28.08 -34.23
N ASP A 50 18.50 27.48 -33.11
CA ASP A 50 17.79 26.22 -32.94
C ASP A 50 18.28 24.87 -33.52
N ASP A 51 17.98 23.87 -32.70
CA ASP A 51 17.84 22.44 -33.00
C ASP A 51 19.11 21.59 -33.13
N GLY A 52 19.69 21.28 -31.97
CA GLY A 52 20.74 20.28 -31.81
C GLY A 52 20.72 19.58 -30.47
N VAL A 53 19.54 19.32 -29.89
CA VAL A 53 19.39 18.50 -28.68
C VAL A 53 18.20 17.59 -28.91
N ASP A 54 18.39 16.33 -29.33
CA ASP A 54 17.32 15.32 -29.18
C ASP A 54 17.81 13.89 -29.45
N SER A 55 18.01 13.12 -28.37
CA SER A 55 17.79 11.67 -28.28
C SER A 55 18.37 11.06 -26.98
N VAL A 56 19.38 11.71 -26.39
CA VAL A 56 20.02 11.24 -25.13
C VAL A 56 19.39 11.90 -23.89
N SER A 57 18.95 13.16 -23.97
CA SER A 57 18.37 13.92 -22.86
C SER A 57 16.99 13.45 -22.40
N ILE A 58 16.14 12.99 -23.34
CA ILE A 58 14.74 12.61 -23.04
C ILE A 58 14.67 11.30 -22.21
N ASN A 59 15.55 10.32 -22.50
CA ASN A 59 15.52 9.04 -21.81
C ASN A 59 16.00 9.12 -20.36
N SER A 60 17.02 9.94 -20.07
CA SER A 60 17.52 10.15 -18.69
C SER A 60 16.49 10.86 -17.83
N SER A 61 15.80 11.87 -18.38
CA SER A 61 14.76 12.61 -17.67
C SER A 61 13.59 11.71 -17.30
N MET A 62 13.16 10.83 -18.23
CA MET A 62 12.02 9.94 -17.99
C MET A 62 12.31 8.89 -16.91
N TYR A 63 13.45 8.20 -16.93
CA TYR A 63 13.82 7.24 -15.86
C TYR A 63 14.04 7.91 -14.49
N SER A 64 14.43 9.19 -14.47
CA SER A 64 14.48 9.97 -13.23
C SER A 64 13.10 10.14 -12.60
N TRP A 65 12.04 10.34 -13.41
CA TRP A 65 10.66 10.38 -12.91
C TRP A 65 10.20 9.04 -12.33
N PHE A 66 10.52 7.92 -12.99
CA PHE A 66 10.25 6.58 -12.45
C PHE A 66 10.96 6.36 -11.12
N THR A 67 12.22 6.77 -11.01
CA THR A 67 13.03 6.64 -9.79
C THR A 67 12.43 7.48 -8.66
N GLY A 68 12.04 8.73 -8.95
CA GLY A 68 11.45 9.62 -7.95
C GLY A 68 10.08 9.15 -7.45
N LEU A 69 9.16 8.83 -8.37
CA LEU A 69 7.82 8.34 -8.01
C LEU A 69 7.87 6.96 -7.34
N GLY A 70 8.74 6.07 -7.82
CA GLY A 70 8.99 4.78 -7.20
C GLY A 70 9.55 4.92 -5.78
N GLY A 71 10.50 5.84 -5.58
CA GLY A 71 11.08 6.12 -4.26
C GLY A 71 10.06 6.65 -3.26
N ILE A 72 9.15 7.54 -3.70
CA ILE A 72 8.04 8.03 -2.85
C ILE A 72 7.12 6.87 -2.46
N GLY A 73 6.73 6.02 -3.42
CA GLY A 73 5.90 4.84 -3.14
C GLY A 73 6.60 3.83 -2.21
N MET A 74 7.91 3.68 -2.33
CA MET A 74 8.72 2.84 -1.44
C MET A 74 8.75 3.39 -0.01
N LEU A 75 8.90 4.71 0.15
CA LEU A 75 8.87 5.36 1.47
C LEU A 75 7.48 5.23 2.12
N ASP A 76 6.42 5.47 1.35
CA ASP A 76 5.03 5.33 1.81
C ASP A 76 4.75 3.90 2.31
N THR A 77 5.09 2.91 1.50
CA THR A 77 4.88 1.49 1.84
C THR A 77 5.82 1.00 2.94
N ALA A 78 7.03 1.55 3.06
CA ALA A 78 7.92 1.29 4.19
C ALA A 78 7.34 1.80 5.51
N TYR A 79 6.76 3.00 5.51
CA TYR A 79 6.08 3.57 6.68
C TYR A 79 4.90 2.68 7.11
N LEU A 80 4.02 2.30 6.18
CA LEU A 80 2.90 1.41 6.48
C LEU A 80 3.35 0.02 6.95
N THR A 81 4.46 -0.49 6.40
CA THR A 81 5.06 -1.75 6.84
C THR A 81 5.53 -1.64 8.29
N TYR A 82 6.22 -0.55 8.64
CA TYR A 82 6.67 -0.29 10.00
C TYR A 82 5.49 -0.27 10.97
N LEU A 83 4.44 0.51 10.66
CA LEU A 83 3.23 0.58 11.50
C LEU A 83 2.58 -0.79 11.71
N LYS A 84 2.47 -1.58 10.64
CA LYS A 84 1.86 -2.91 10.72
C LYS A 84 2.68 -3.89 11.57
N LEU A 85 4.01 -3.73 11.60
CA LEU A 85 4.90 -4.57 12.41
C LEU A 85 4.97 -4.12 13.88
N THR A 86 4.83 -2.82 14.15
CA THR A 86 4.83 -2.28 15.52
C THR A 86 3.45 -2.26 16.16
N GLY A 87 2.39 -2.54 15.38
CA GLY A 87 1.00 -2.43 15.85
C GLY A 87 0.60 -0.99 16.15
N SER A 88 1.23 -0.01 15.50
CA SER A 88 0.98 1.41 15.71
C SER A 88 -0.04 1.95 14.70
N ASP A 89 -0.84 2.92 15.11
CA ASP A 89 -1.86 3.51 14.24
C ASP A 89 -1.28 4.43 13.17
N ALA A 90 -1.94 4.43 12.01
CA ALA A 90 -1.60 5.30 10.90
C ALA A 90 -2.13 6.71 11.11
N PHE A 91 -1.27 7.71 10.88
CA PHE A 91 -1.67 9.10 10.93
C PHE A 91 -2.52 9.48 9.72
N CYS A 92 -3.83 9.72 9.90
CA CYS A 92 -4.70 10.18 8.83
C CYS A 92 -5.21 11.61 9.06
N PRO A 93 -4.71 12.61 8.28
CA PRO A 93 -5.01 14.02 8.50
C PRO A 93 -6.43 14.42 8.12
N VAL A 94 -7.17 13.57 7.39
CA VAL A 94 -8.54 13.81 6.97
C VAL A 94 -9.49 13.05 7.92
N GLY A 95 -9.69 13.61 9.12
CA GLY A 95 -10.78 13.32 10.06
C GLY A 95 -11.21 11.86 10.24
N GLY A 96 -10.67 11.22 11.29
CA GLY A 96 -11.22 10.03 11.95
C GLY A 96 -10.82 8.70 11.31
N GLY A 97 -10.01 7.89 12.03
CA GLY A 97 -9.83 6.42 12.05
C GLY A 97 -9.87 5.53 10.78
N THR A 98 -10.37 6.01 9.65
CA THR A 98 -10.79 5.22 8.49
C THR A 98 -9.65 4.45 7.84
N CYS A 99 -8.44 5.00 7.80
CA CYS A 99 -7.27 4.28 7.29
C CYS A 99 -6.91 3.06 8.14
N GLY A 100 -7.10 3.14 9.46
CA GLY A 100 -6.83 2.05 10.40
C GLY A 100 -7.73 0.85 10.13
N ASP A 101 -9.02 1.08 9.88
CA ASP A 101 -9.97 0.01 9.49
C ASP A 101 -9.49 -0.76 8.26
N VAL A 102 -9.01 -0.05 7.23
CA VAL A 102 -8.49 -0.67 6.00
C VAL A 102 -7.19 -1.42 6.27
N LEU A 103 -6.25 -0.81 7.00
CA LEU A 103 -4.94 -1.39 7.29
C LEU A 103 -4.99 -2.56 8.27
N ASN A 104 -6.03 -2.66 9.09
CA ASN A 104 -6.25 -3.75 10.03
C ASN A 104 -7.27 -4.80 9.57
N SER A 105 -7.94 -4.57 8.44
CA SER A 105 -8.83 -5.56 7.81
C SER A 105 -8.11 -6.80 7.26
N ASP A 106 -8.89 -7.86 6.99
CA ASP A 106 -8.44 -9.04 6.25
C ASP A 106 -7.87 -8.70 4.86
N TYR A 107 -8.25 -7.56 4.28
CA TYR A 107 -7.74 -7.09 2.98
C TYR A 107 -6.32 -6.50 3.06
N ALA A 108 -5.78 -6.29 4.26
CA ALA A 108 -4.41 -5.87 4.46
C ALA A 108 -3.38 -7.02 4.31
N LEU A 109 -3.85 -8.26 4.14
CA LEU A 109 -3.01 -9.45 3.97
C LEU A 109 -3.29 -10.13 2.62
N VAL A 110 -2.26 -10.33 1.81
CA VAL A 110 -2.30 -11.14 0.58
C VAL A 110 -1.54 -12.42 0.84
N PHE A 111 -2.19 -13.58 0.74
CA PHE A 111 -1.60 -14.88 1.09
C PHE A 111 -0.92 -14.91 2.48
N GLY A 112 -1.46 -14.17 3.46
CA GLY A 112 -0.89 -14.04 4.81
C GLY A 112 0.29 -13.08 4.94
N VAL A 113 0.73 -12.46 3.85
CA VAL A 113 1.79 -11.45 3.84
C VAL A 113 1.17 -10.06 3.88
N PRO A 114 1.64 -9.14 4.74
CA PRO A 114 1.19 -7.75 4.73
C PRO A 114 1.32 -7.11 3.35
N LEU A 115 0.21 -6.59 2.84
CA LEU A 115 0.17 -5.83 1.60
C LEU A 115 1.21 -4.70 1.51
N PRO A 116 1.49 -3.90 2.57
CA PRO A 116 2.52 -2.87 2.49
C PRO A 116 3.93 -3.44 2.26
N VAL A 117 4.24 -4.66 2.70
CA VAL A 117 5.52 -5.33 2.42
C VAL A 117 5.64 -5.65 0.92
N ILE A 118 4.55 -6.15 0.32
CA ILE A 118 4.51 -6.42 -1.13
C ILE A 118 4.68 -5.11 -1.91
N GLY A 119 4.01 -4.05 -1.47
CA GLY A 119 4.16 -2.71 -2.02
C GLY A 119 5.60 -2.22 -1.97
N PHE A 120 6.25 -2.34 -0.81
CA PHE A 120 7.66 -1.96 -0.60
C PHE A 120 8.59 -2.67 -1.59
N VAL A 121 8.41 -3.99 -1.78
CA VAL A 121 9.21 -4.76 -2.74
C VAL A 121 8.96 -4.31 -4.18
N MET A 122 7.71 -4.10 -4.58
CA MET A 122 7.36 -3.73 -5.95
C MET A 122 7.81 -2.30 -6.31
N TYR A 123 7.61 -1.32 -5.40
CA TYR A 123 8.12 0.04 -5.60
C TYR A 123 9.66 0.09 -5.54
N GLY A 124 10.28 -0.70 -4.67
CA GLY A 124 11.73 -0.88 -4.65
C GLY A 124 12.27 -1.45 -5.96
N LEU A 125 11.61 -2.46 -6.53
CA LEU A 125 11.98 -3.04 -7.82
C LEU A 125 11.89 -2.01 -8.95
N VAL A 126 10.81 -1.24 -9.03
CA VAL A 126 10.65 -0.16 -10.03
C VAL A 126 11.75 0.89 -9.89
N THR A 127 12.05 1.31 -8.66
CA THR A 127 13.11 2.28 -8.36
C THR A 127 14.49 1.76 -8.75
N ALA A 128 14.80 0.52 -8.39
CA ALA A 128 16.08 -0.10 -8.75
C ALA A 128 16.21 -0.30 -10.26
N LEU A 129 15.19 -0.82 -10.95
CA LEU A 129 15.23 -1.03 -12.39
C LEU A 129 15.38 0.30 -13.15
N SER A 130 14.66 1.34 -12.74
CA SER A 130 14.75 2.66 -13.37
C SER A 130 16.10 3.34 -13.14
N ALA A 131 16.67 3.25 -11.93
CA ALA A 131 18.02 3.75 -11.66
C ALA A 131 19.09 3.04 -12.51
N GLN A 132 19.02 1.70 -12.61
CA GLN A 132 19.95 0.92 -13.42
C GLN A 132 19.81 1.20 -14.93
N LEU A 133 18.59 1.43 -15.41
CA LEU A 133 18.32 1.84 -16.79
C LEU A 133 18.81 3.27 -17.10
N ALA A 134 18.80 4.17 -16.11
CA ALA A 134 19.32 5.52 -16.23
C ALA A 134 20.86 5.54 -16.32
N GLU A 135 21.53 4.75 -15.48
CA GLU A 135 23.00 4.66 -15.47
C GLU A 135 23.57 3.77 -16.60
N GLY A 136 22.73 2.91 -17.18
CA GLY A 136 23.17 1.91 -18.17
C GLY A 136 23.92 0.72 -17.58
N ASN A 137 24.05 0.65 -16.25
CA ASN A 137 24.69 -0.42 -15.50
C ASN A 137 23.68 -1.50 -15.12
N LEU A 138 23.19 -2.28 -16.09
CA LEU A 138 22.32 -3.42 -15.82
C LEU A 138 23.16 -4.63 -15.34
N PRO A 139 22.97 -5.12 -14.10
CA PRO A 139 23.59 -6.36 -13.64
C PRO A 139 22.95 -7.56 -14.36
N PHE A 140 23.65 -8.69 -14.34
CA PHE A 140 23.21 -9.98 -14.91
C PHE A 140 23.09 -10.03 -16.45
N GLY A 141 23.70 -9.11 -17.20
CA GLY A 141 23.71 -9.18 -18.68
C GLY A 141 22.35 -8.92 -19.33
N VAL A 142 21.44 -8.25 -18.60
CA VAL A 142 20.12 -7.88 -19.10
C VAL A 142 20.27 -6.74 -20.12
N SER A 143 19.67 -6.90 -21.30
CA SER A 143 19.68 -5.84 -22.32
C SER A 143 18.78 -4.67 -21.91
N LYS A 144 19.09 -3.45 -22.36
CA LYS A 144 18.26 -2.25 -22.11
C LYS A 144 16.81 -2.45 -22.55
N THR A 145 16.60 -3.17 -23.66
CA THR A 145 15.28 -3.52 -24.17
C THR A 145 14.51 -4.44 -23.22
N ASN A 146 15.17 -5.47 -22.69
CA ASN A 146 14.54 -6.39 -21.72
C ASN A 146 14.21 -5.68 -20.40
N GLY A 147 15.08 -4.77 -19.95
CA GLY A 147 14.82 -3.95 -18.75
C GLY A 147 13.61 -3.03 -18.91
N ARG A 148 13.42 -2.42 -20.10
CA ARG A 148 12.24 -1.59 -20.40
C ARG A 148 10.95 -2.41 -20.39
N PHE A 149 10.95 -3.61 -20.96
CA PHE A 149 9.79 -4.50 -20.89
C PHE A 149 9.49 -4.99 -19.47
N ALA A 150 10.53 -5.27 -18.68
CA ALA A 150 10.38 -5.63 -17.27
C ALA A 150 9.78 -4.48 -16.44
N LEU A 151 10.25 -3.25 -16.66
CA LEU A 151 9.70 -2.04 -16.05
C LEU A 151 8.22 -1.85 -16.42
N PHE A 152 7.89 -1.98 -17.71
CA PHE A 152 6.52 -1.88 -18.19
C PHE A 152 5.62 -2.95 -17.54
N ALA A 153 6.04 -4.21 -17.52
CA ALA A 153 5.32 -5.29 -16.85
C ALA A 153 5.11 -5.02 -15.34
N ALA A 154 6.16 -4.58 -14.63
CA ALA A 154 6.06 -4.25 -13.21
C ALA A 154 5.04 -3.14 -12.94
N THR A 155 5.04 -2.07 -13.75
CA THR A 155 4.07 -0.97 -13.60
C THR A 155 2.64 -1.39 -13.94
N THR A 156 2.43 -2.26 -14.94
CA THR A 156 1.12 -2.83 -15.25
C THR A 156 0.59 -3.69 -14.10
N THR A 157 1.43 -4.57 -13.55
CA THR A 157 1.10 -5.39 -12.38
C THR A 157 0.66 -4.52 -11.22
N MET A 158 1.42 -3.47 -10.92
CA MET A 158 1.13 -2.54 -9.84
C MET A 158 -0.17 -1.75 -10.07
N ALA A 159 -0.37 -1.20 -11.26
CA ALA A 159 -1.61 -0.50 -11.61
C ALA A 159 -2.84 -1.42 -11.58
N SER A 160 -2.72 -2.67 -12.03
CA SER A 160 -3.80 -3.66 -11.97
C SER A 160 -4.16 -4.02 -10.54
N ALA A 161 -3.16 -4.24 -9.68
CA ALA A 161 -3.37 -4.49 -8.26
C ALA A 161 -4.03 -3.27 -7.57
N SER A 162 -3.54 -2.06 -7.83
CA SER A 162 -4.11 -0.82 -7.28
C SER A 162 -5.55 -0.59 -7.74
N ALA A 163 -5.89 -0.88 -9.01
CA ALA A 163 -7.27 -0.83 -9.50
C ALA A 163 -8.18 -1.81 -8.75
N TYR A 164 -7.67 -3.02 -8.49
CA TYR A 164 -8.39 -4.04 -7.72
C TYR A 164 -8.60 -3.64 -6.25
N PHE A 165 -7.59 -3.03 -5.61
CA PHE A 165 -7.74 -2.52 -4.24
C PHE A 165 -8.69 -1.35 -4.15
N LEU A 166 -8.70 -0.44 -5.13
CA LEU A 166 -9.74 0.61 -5.21
C LEU A 166 -11.13 0.02 -5.41
N TYR A 167 -11.26 -1.04 -6.20
CA TYR A 167 -12.53 -1.76 -6.33
C TYR A 167 -13.00 -2.35 -4.99
N ILE A 168 -12.11 -2.98 -4.21
CA ILE A 168 -12.42 -3.47 -2.87
C ILE A 168 -12.80 -2.31 -1.94
N LEU A 169 -12.02 -1.24 -1.92
CA LEU A 169 -12.27 -0.06 -1.07
C LEU A 169 -13.67 0.50 -1.31
N ASN A 170 -14.06 0.62 -2.59
CA ASN A 170 -15.35 1.20 -2.96
C ASN A 170 -16.54 0.24 -2.80
N THR A 171 -16.34 -1.08 -2.84
CA THR A 171 -17.45 -2.06 -2.83
C THR A 171 -17.59 -2.85 -1.53
N LYS A 172 -16.47 -3.14 -0.85
CA LYS A 172 -16.40 -3.97 0.36
C LYS A 172 -16.12 -3.17 1.62
N LEU A 173 -15.62 -1.93 1.50
CA LEU A 173 -15.26 -1.06 2.63
C LEU A 173 -16.01 0.29 2.53
N SER A 174 -17.22 0.25 1.96
CA SER A 174 -18.09 1.41 1.72
C SER A 174 -18.32 2.20 3.02
N GLY A 175 -17.66 3.34 3.16
CA GLY A 175 -17.71 4.19 4.37
C GLY A 175 -16.35 4.59 4.93
N SER A 176 -15.28 3.89 4.54
CA SER A 176 -13.90 4.23 4.90
C SER A 176 -13.13 4.82 3.71
N SER A 177 -12.36 5.89 3.96
CA SER A 177 -11.47 6.51 2.98
C SER A 177 -10.03 6.41 3.46
N CYS A 178 -9.22 5.58 2.80
CA CYS A 178 -7.80 5.46 3.13
C CYS A 178 -6.94 6.35 2.21
N LEU A 179 -6.40 7.45 2.77
CA LEU A 179 -5.54 8.38 2.03
C LEU A 179 -4.31 7.68 1.45
N TYR A 180 -3.68 6.80 2.22
CA TYR A 180 -2.51 6.03 1.79
C TYR A 180 -2.80 5.14 0.57
N CYS A 181 -3.96 4.46 0.56
CA CYS A 181 -4.37 3.66 -0.61
C CYS A 181 -4.60 4.52 -1.84
N LEU A 182 -5.18 5.72 -1.69
CA LEU A 182 -5.39 6.66 -2.80
C LEU A 182 -4.07 7.21 -3.34
N VAL A 183 -3.12 7.56 -2.47
CA VAL A 183 -1.77 7.99 -2.87
C VAL A 183 -1.06 6.88 -3.63
N SER A 184 -1.06 5.65 -3.10
CA SER A 184 -0.46 4.51 -3.79
C SER A 184 -1.12 4.22 -5.14
N ALA A 185 -2.45 4.31 -5.24
CA ALA A 185 -3.13 4.17 -6.52
C ALA A 185 -2.71 5.26 -7.53
N PHE A 186 -2.66 6.53 -7.10
CA PHE A 186 -2.21 7.64 -7.94
C PHE A 186 -0.78 7.44 -8.45
N LEU A 187 0.15 7.03 -7.58
CA LEU A 187 1.53 6.71 -7.96
C LEU A 187 1.58 5.55 -8.96
N SER A 188 0.84 4.47 -8.71
CA SER A 188 0.80 3.29 -9.58
C SER A 188 0.29 3.64 -10.99
N PHE A 189 -0.81 4.38 -11.10
CA PHE A 189 -1.37 4.80 -12.39
C PHE A 189 -0.46 5.78 -13.12
N THR A 190 0.19 6.70 -12.39
CA THR A 190 1.15 7.64 -12.97
C THR A 190 2.35 6.90 -13.57
N LEU A 191 2.94 5.96 -12.83
CA LEU A 191 4.05 5.13 -13.31
C LEU A 191 3.66 4.32 -14.55
N PHE A 192 2.46 3.71 -14.55
CA PHE A 192 1.95 2.99 -15.71
C PHE A 192 1.77 3.89 -16.93
N PHE A 193 1.21 5.10 -16.75
CA PHE A 193 1.03 6.05 -17.85
C PHE A 193 2.36 6.53 -18.44
N LEU A 194 3.37 6.76 -17.59
CA LEU A 194 4.73 7.05 -18.05
C LEU A 194 5.31 5.86 -18.83
N ALA A 195 5.04 4.63 -18.39
CA ALA A 195 5.55 3.43 -19.07
C ALA A 195 4.88 3.22 -20.43
N VAL A 196 3.58 3.49 -20.54
CA VAL A 196 2.86 3.47 -21.84
C VAL A 196 3.45 4.49 -22.82
N LYS A 197 3.86 5.68 -22.34
CA LYS A 197 4.51 6.70 -23.17
C LYS A 197 5.93 6.33 -23.61
N ASP A 198 6.64 5.49 -22.84
CA ASP A 198 7.99 5.02 -23.19
C ASP A 198 7.98 4.00 -24.33
N VAL A 199 6.92 3.19 -24.43
CA VAL A 199 6.84 2.09 -25.41
C VAL A 199 6.39 2.63 -26.78
N LYS A 200 7.10 2.22 -27.84
CA LYS A 200 6.75 2.60 -29.21
C LYS A 200 5.43 1.96 -29.64
N LEU A 201 4.58 2.70 -30.36
CA LEU A 201 3.26 2.24 -30.82
C LEU A 201 3.28 0.89 -31.57
N GLN A 202 4.36 0.63 -32.30
CA GLN A 202 4.57 -0.64 -33.02
C GLN A 202 4.89 -1.82 -32.10
N GLU A 203 5.57 -1.57 -30.97
CA GLU A 203 5.85 -2.58 -29.95
C GLU A 203 4.60 -2.83 -29.08
N ILE A 204 3.79 -1.80 -28.83
CA ILE A 204 2.53 -1.87 -28.06
C ILE A 204 1.62 -2.97 -28.61
N GLN A 205 1.43 -3.08 -29.92
CA GLN A 205 0.54 -4.10 -30.51
C GLN A 205 0.96 -5.54 -30.19
N GLN A 206 2.27 -5.80 -30.05
CA GLN A 206 2.78 -7.13 -29.73
C GLN A 206 2.74 -7.42 -28.23
N VAL A 207 2.94 -6.41 -27.37
CA VAL A 207 3.03 -6.60 -25.92
C VAL A 207 1.70 -6.43 -25.19
N VAL A 208 0.69 -5.78 -25.78
CA VAL A 208 -0.63 -5.57 -25.17
C VAL A 208 -1.29 -6.89 -24.76
N GLY A 209 -1.19 -7.94 -25.60
CA GLY A 209 -1.74 -9.26 -25.25
C GLY A 209 -1.10 -9.84 -23.98
N LEU A 210 0.22 -9.71 -23.84
CA LEU A 210 0.95 -10.14 -22.65
C LEU A 210 0.57 -9.31 -21.41
N GLN A 211 0.43 -7.99 -21.55
CA GLN A 211 0.05 -7.11 -20.45
C GLN A 211 -1.38 -7.37 -19.97
N ILE A 212 -2.34 -7.60 -20.88
CA ILE A 212 -3.70 -8.01 -20.52
C ILE A 212 -3.68 -9.35 -19.80
N CYS A 213 -2.90 -10.31 -20.29
CA CYS A 213 -2.74 -11.60 -19.62
C CYS A 213 -2.20 -11.44 -18.19
N LEU A 214 -1.15 -10.63 -18.01
CA LEU A 214 -0.59 -10.31 -16.69
C LEU A 214 -1.62 -9.64 -15.77
N ALA A 215 -2.37 -8.65 -16.26
CA ALA A 215 -3.42 -7.98 -15.50
C ALA A 215 -4.51 -8.96 -15.04
N LEU A 216 -4.96 -9.84 -15.93
CA LEU A 216 -5.96 -10.87 -15.61
C LEU A 216 -5.43 -11.87 -14.58
N ILE A 217 -4.16 -12.29 -14.70
CA ILE A 217 -3.51 -13.17 -13.72
C ILE A 217 -3.48 -12.49 -12.34
N VAL A 218 -3.06 -11.23 -12.27
CA VAL A 218 -3.02 -10.46 -11.01
C VAL A 218 -4.42 -10.39 -10.38
N VAL A 219 -5.44 -10.04 -11.15
CA VAL A 219 -6.83 -9.97 -10.66
C VAL A 219 -7.32 -11.34 -10.19
N ALA A 220 -7.04 -12.41 -10.94
CA ALA A 220 -7.42 -13.77 -10.55
C ALA A 220 -6.70 -14.22 -9.27
N SER A 221 -5.40 -13.93 -9.13
CA SER A 221 -4.60 -14.25 -7.94
C SER A 221 -5.10 -13.49 -6.71
N LEU A 222 -5.37 -12.19 -6.84
CA LEU A 222 -5.95 -11.39 -5.75
C LEU A 222 -7.33 -11.90 -5.37
N THR A 223 -8.19 -12.19 -6.36
CA THR A 223 -9.52 -12.75 -6.11
C THR A 223 -9.46 -14.10 -5.40
N ALA A 224 -8.52 -14.97 -5.78
CA ALA A 224 -8.30 -16.23 -5.08
C ALA A 224 -7.84 -16.00 -3.63
N SER A 225 -6.89 -15.08 -3.41
CA SER A 225 -6.40 -14.73 -2.06
C SER A 225 -7.51 -14.20 -1.16
N TYR A 226 -8.42 -13.38 -1.70
CA TYR A 226 -9.50 -12.76 -0.92
C TYR A 226 -10.82 -13.55 -0.95
N SER A 227 -10.86 -14.71 -1.60
CA SER A 227 -12.05 -15.57 -1.61
C SER A 227 -12.44 -16.07 -0.22
N THR A 228 -11.47 -16.14 0.69
CA THR A 228 -11.66 -16.50 2.11
C THR A 228 -11.76 -15.28 3.02
N ALA A 229 -11.50 -14.07 2.51
CA ALA A 229 -11.63 -12.85 3.28
C ALA A 229 -13.11 -12.65 3.60
N ARG A 230 -13.44 -12.48 4.88
CA ARG A 230 -14.81 -12.18 5.25
C ARG A 230 -15.06 -10.74 4.79
N PRO A 231 -16.12 -10.46 4.02
CA PRO A 231 -16.50 -9.08 3.81
C PRO A 231 -16.73 -8.47 5.19
N ILE A 232 -15.97 -7.42 5.53
CA ILE A 232 -16.45 -6.46 6.52
C ILE A 232 -17.85 -6.09 6.04
N PRO A 233 -18.89 -6.13 6.89
CA PRO A 233 -20.24 -5.79 6.49
C PRO A 233 -20.28 -4.38 5.89
N SER A 234 -20.13 -4.28 4.57
CA SER A 234 -20.24 -3.04 3.83
C SER A 234 -21.71 -2.66 3.78
N SER A 235 -21.99 -1.61 4.54
CA SER A 235 -23.20 -0.80 4.64
C SER A 235 -23.79 -0.39 3.28
N SER A 236 -24.48 -1.29 2.57
CA SER A 236 -25.36 -0.89 1.46
C SER A 236 -26.59 -1.76 1.23
N GLY A 237 -26.92 -2.64 2.16
CA GLY A 237 -28.31 -3.00 2.47
C GLY A 237 -28.65 -2.34 3.81
N ASP A 238 -29.92 -2.07 4.12
CA ASP A 238 -30.32 -1.56 5.44
C ASP A 238 -29.61 -2.39 6.53
N ILE A 239 -28.59 -1.80 7.15
CA ILE A 239 -27.80 -2.47 8.17
C ILE A 239 -28.77 -2.70 9.31
N GLU A 240 -29.15 -3.94 9.58
CA GLU A 240 -29.78 -4.33 10.83
C GLU A 240 -28.75 -5.18 11.58
N LEU A 241 -28.04 -4.54 12.52
CA LEU A 241 -27.14 -5.21 13.44
C LEU A 241 -27.96 -5.58 14.67
N PRO A 242 -28.32 -6.86 14.85
CA PRO A 242 -28.87 -7.30 16.13
C PRO A 242 -27.81 -7.08 17.22
N TYR A 243 -28.25 -6.69 18.41
CA TYR A 243 -27.36 -6.58 19.56
C TYR A 243 -26.67 -7.92 19.84
N TYR A 244 -25.37 -7.88 20.07
CA TYR A 244 -24.59 -9.02 20.54
C TYR A 244 -23.61 -8.56 21.61
N SER A 245 -23.26 -9.46 22.53
CA SER A 245 -22.22 -9.18 23.54
C SER A 245 -20.86 -9.65 23.03
N THR A 246 -19.85 -8.78 23.12
CA THR A 246 -18.46 -9.15 22.90
C THR A 246 -17.89 -9.87 24.12
N GLU A 247 -17.18 -10.97 23.90
CA GLU A 247 -16.51 -11.69 24.98
C GLU A 247 -15.10 -11.13 25.15
N ILE A 248 -14.77 -10.73 26.39
CA ILE A 248 -13.44 -10.25 26.76
C ILE A 248 -12.58 -11.47 27.10
N THR A 249 -11.45 -11.61 26.40
CA THR A 249 -10.60 -12.80 26.49
C THR A 249 -9.40 -12.59 27.41
N THR A 250 -8.93 -11.35 27.57
CA THR A 250 -7.81 -11.02 28.45
C THR A 250 -8.16 -11.15 29.94
N LEU A 251 -7.16 -11.53 30.72
CA LEU A 251 -7.23 -11.59 32.18
C LEU A 251 -7.01 -10.21 32.78
N SER A 252 -7.80 -9.85 33.79
CA SER A 252 -7.60 -8.58 34.49
C SER A 252 -6.40 -8.62 35.43
N SER A 253 -5.61 -7.56 35.42
CA SER A 253 -4.59 -7.35 36.44
C SER A 253 -5.21 -6.84 37.76
N PRO A 254 -4.56 -7.03 38.92
CA PRO A 254 -5.01 -6.44 40.17
C PRO A 254 -5.18 -4.91 40.09
N TYR A 255 -4.29 -4.25 39.33
CA TYR A 255 -4.34 -2.83 39.05
C TYR A 255 -5.63 -2.45 38.30
N ALA A 256 -5.94 -3.15 37.20
CA ALA A 256 -7.14 -2.90 36.41
C ALA A 256 -8.42 -3.11 37.22
N ILE A 257 -8.47 -4.14 38.07
CA ILE A 257 -9.61 -4.39 38.97
C ILE A 257 -9.77 -3.24 39.96
N ALA A 258 -8.69 -2.77 40.59
CA ALA A 258 -8.73 -1.68 41.54
C ALA A 258 -9.16 -0.36 40.88
N LEU A 259 -8.58 -0.04 39.72
CA LEU A 259 -8.95 1.15 38.95
C LEU A 259 -10.42 1.11 38.50
N ALA A 260 -10.91 -0.04 38.00
CA ALA A 260 -12.30 -0.16 37.59
C ALA A 260 -13.28 0.04 38.76
N LYS A 261 -12.95 -0.45 39.96
CA LYS A 261 -13.74 -0.18 41.17
C LYS A 261 -13.77 1.30 41.53
N HIS A 262 -12.63 1.98 41.42
CA HIS A 262 -12.52 3.41 41.68
C HIS A 262 -13.32 4.24 40.67
N LEU A 263 -13.16 3.95 39.38
CA LEU A 263 -13.95 4.58 38.32
C LEU A 263 -15.44 4.39 38.56
N ASN A 264 -15.85 3.19 38.99
CA ASN A 264 -17.23 2.94 39.36
C ASN A 264 -17.69 3.82 40.55
N SER A 265 -16.89 3.88 41.63
CA SER A 265 -17.25 4.58 42.86
C SER A 265 -17.40 6.09 42.68
N ILE A 266 -16.61 6.70 41.80
CA ILE A 266 -16.72 8.13 41.46
C ILE A 266 -17.78 8.41 40.38
N GLY A 267 -18.47 7.38 39.88
CA GLY A 267 -19.50 7.51 38.86
C GLY A 267 -18.96 7.83 37.47
N ALA A 268 -17.68 7.55 37.20
CA ALA A 268 -17.11 7.68 35.87
C ALA A 268 -17.83 6.74 34.91
N LYS A 269 -18.19 7.22 33.72
CA LYS A 269 -18.95 6.46 32.72
C LYS A 269 -18.15 6.29 31.44
N MET A 270 -18.22 5.10 30.86
CA MET A 270 -17.73 4.82 29.52
C MET A 270 -18.93 4.61 28.60
N TYR A 271 -19.07 5.44 27.59
CA TYR A 271 -20.11 5.33 26.58
C TYR A 271 -19.55 4.64 25.35
N GLY A 272 -20.29 3.67 24.82
CA GLY A 272 -19.86 2.94 23.63
C GLY A 272 -21.01 2.29 22.88
N ALA A 273 -20.64 1.54 21.86
CA ALA A 273 -21.55 0.74 21.06
C ALA A 273 -21.09 -0.73 21.02
N PHE A 274 -22.02 -1.68 20.95
CA PHE A 274 -21.67 -3.11 20.95
C PHE A 274 -20.80 -3.55 19.75
N TRP A 275 -20.84 -2.82 18.64
CA TRP A 275 -20.05 -3.11 17.43
C TRP A 275 -18.74 -2.30 17.34
N CYS A 276 -18.42 -1.49 18.35
CA CYS A 276 -17.26 -0.61 18.34
C CYS A 276 -15.99 -1.37 18.73
N SER A 277 -15.03 -1.48 17.81
CA SER A 277 -13.72 -2.13 18.02
C SER A 277 -12.95 -1.48 19.16
N HIS A 278 -12.80 -0.15 19.14
CA HIS A 278 -12.14 0.63 20.19
C HIS A 278 -12.80 0.47 21.57
N CYS A 279 -14.11 0.22 21.60
CA CYS A 279 -14.83 -0.03 22.85
C CYS A 279 -14.52 -1.43 23.41
N LEU A 280 -14.26 -2.40 22.54
CA LEU A 280 -13.78 -3.72 22.92
C LEU A 280 -12.31 -3.65 23.36
N GLU A 281 -11.46 -2.98 22.61
CA GLU A 281 -10.03 -2.80 22.91
C GLU A 281 -9.84 -2.11 24.28
N GLN A 282 -10.53 -1.00 24.54
CA GLN A 282 -10.58 -0.38 25.88
C GLN A 282 -11.00 -1.37 26.98
N LYS A 283 -11.99 -2.23 26.74
CA LYS A 283 -12.43 -3.26 27.70
C LYS A 283 -11.40 -4.38 27.88
N GLU A 284 -10.70 -4.76 26.82
CA GLU A 284 -9.60 -5.72 26.86
C GLU A 284 -8.38 -5.17 27.64
N MET A 285 -8.12 -3.85 27.62
CA MET A 285 -7.10 -3.25 28.50
C MET A 285 -7.41 -3.50 29.99
N PHE A 286 -8.69 -3.44 30.38
CA PHE A 286 -9.12 -3.77 31.74
C PHE A 286 -9.16 -5.28 32.01
N GLY A 287 -9.49 -6.07 30.99
CA GLY A 287 -9.70 -7.50 31.08
C GLY A 287 -11.05 -7.93 31.67
N ARG A 288 -11.31 -9.23 31.61
CA ARG A 288 -12.63 -9.85 31.82
C ARG A 288 -13.30 -9.54 33.16
N GLU A 289 -12.54 -9.42 34.25
CA GLU A 289 -13.11 -9.17 35.58
C GLU A 289 -13.35 -7.69 35.82
N ALA A 290 -12.35 -6.85 35.55
CA ALA A 290 -12.41 -5.42 35.76
C ALA A 290 -13.41 -4.73 34.82
N ALA A 291 -13.52 -5.16 33.57
CA ALA A 291 -14.48 -4.59 32.63
C ALA A 291 -15.94 -4.74 33.07
N LYS A 292 -16.27 -5.80 33.84
CA LYS A 292 -17.61 -5.98 34.43
C LYS A 292 -17.92 -4.98 35.55
N LEU A 293 -16.88 -4.35 36.10
CA LEU A 293 -17.01 -3.36 37.17
C LEU A 293 -17.16 -1.95 36.61
N LEU A 294 -16.95 -1.71 35.31
CA LEU A 294 -17.09 -0.39 34.71
C LEU A 294 -18.56 0.03 34.62
N ASN A 295 -18.84 1.32 34.83
CA ASN A 295 -20.13 1.91 34.47
C ASN A 295 -20.21 2.14 32.96
N TYR A 296 -20.30 1.05 32.19
CA TYR A 296 -20.46 1.09 30.75
C TYR A 296 -21.91 1.42 30.37
N VAL A 297 -22.11 2.39 29.48
CA VAL A 297 -23.40 2.75 28.91
C VAL A 297 -23.42 2.33 27.45
N GLU A 298 -24.26 1.33 27.15
CA GLU A 298 -24.53 0.91 25.78
C GLU A 298 -25.45 1.91 25.10
N CYS A 299 -24.97 2.52 24.01
CA CYS A 299 -25.71 3.54 23.28
C CYS A 299 -26.71 2.95 22.28
N PHE A 300 -26.65 1.65 22.00
CA PHE A 300 -27.54 0.95 21.08
C PHE A 300 -27.97 -0.43 21.62
N PRO A 301 -28.68 -0.47 22.76
CA PRO A 301 -29.03 -1.72 23.42
C PRO A 301 -30.00 -2.59 22.62
N GLU A 302 -30.79 -1.99 21.73
CA GLU A 302 -31.78 -2.68 20.87
C GLU A 302 -31.21 -3.07 19.50
N GLY A 303 -29.89 -3.01 19.32
CA GLY A 303 -29.27 -3.14 18.01
C GLY A 303 -29.24 -1.83 17.24
N TYR A 304 -28.65 -1.87 16.05
CA TYR A 304 -28.54 -0.73 15.16
C TYR A 304 -29.25 -0.99 13.85
N LYS A 305 -30.08 -0.05 13.44
CA LYS A 305 -30.54 0.08 12.07
C LYS A 305 -30.55 1.51 11.57
N LYS A 306 -30.65 1.67 10.26
CA LYS A 306 -30.77 3.00 9.66
C LYS A 306 -31.96 3.75 10.29
N GLY A 307 -31.69 4.92 10.85
CA GLY A 307 -32.68 5.73 11.57
C GLY A 307 -32.88 5.36 13.04
N THR A 308 -32.14 4.38 13.58
CA THR A 308 -32.09 4.13 15.03
C THR A 308 -31.62 5.38 15.74
N LYS A 309 -32.42 5.85 16.70
CA LYS A 309 -32.03 6.91 17.61
C LYS A 309 -31.11 6.31 18.66
N ILE A 310 -30.02 7.01 18.94
CA ILE A 310 -29.12 6.66 20.05
C ILE A 310 -29.91 6.63 21.36
N PHE A 311 -29.54 5.74 22.27
CA PHE A 311 -30.19 5.63 23.57
C PHE A 311 -30.13 6.95 24.33
N LYS A 312 -31.21 7.28 25.06
CA LYS A 312 -31.39 8.61 25.69
C LYS A 312 -30.24 8.99 26.62
N ALA A 313 -29.70 8.01 27.35
CA ALA A 313 -28.56 8.24 28.25
C ALA A 313 -27.29 8.72 27.52
N CYS A 314 -27.17 8.45 26.22
CA CYS A 314 -26.08 8.91 25.38
C CYS A 314 -26.41 10.22 24.65
N SER A 315 -27.64 10.39 24.15
CA SER A 315 -28.04 11.64 23.49
C SER A 315 -28.01 12.84 24.42
N ASP A 316 -28.38 12.66 25.69
CA ASP A 316 -28.47 13.73 26.68
C ASP A 316 -27.08 14.32 27.04
N VAL A 317 -26.00 13.59 26.73
CA VAL A 317 -24.61 13.99 27.01
C VAL A 317 -23.89 14.55 25.77
N GLY A 318 -24.48 14.42 24.57
CA GLY A 318 -23.90 15.00 23.35
C GLY A 318 -22.62 14.31 22.88
N ILE A 319 -22.55 12.98 22.98
CA ILE A 319 -21.38 12.20 22.58
C ILE A 319 -21.16 12.27 21.06
N GLU A 320 -19.95 12.64 20.64
CA GLU A 320 -19.57 12.77 19.23
C GLU A 320 -19.01 11.47 18.62
N GLY A 321 -18.51 10.55 19.46
CA GLY A 321 -17.89 9.31 19.02
C GLY A 321 -17.72 8.28 20.13
N PHE A 322 -17.26 7.07 19.78
CA PHE A 322 -17.06 5.97 20.73
C PHE A 322 -15.61 5.45 20.71
N PRO A 323 -15.09 4.96 21.86
CA PRO A 323 -15.65 5.16 23.18
C PRO A 323 -15.53 6.64 23.61
N THR A 324 -16.35 7.04 24.57
CA THR A 324 -16.22 8.34 25.24
C THR A 324 -16.29 8.14 26.74
N TRP A 325 -15.32 8.69 27.46
CA TRP A 325 -15.28 8.68 28.91
C TRP A 325 -15.79 10.01 29.47
N MET A 326 -16.63 9.90 30.50
CA MET A 326 -17.06 11.02 31.34
C MET A 326 -16.53 10.80 32.75
N ILE A 327 -15.53 11.58 33.14
CA ILE A 327 -14.82 11.45 34.43
C ILE A 327 -14.77 12.83 35.06
N ASN A 328 -15.35 12.99 36.26
CA ASN A 328 -15.35 14.27 36.99
C ASN A 328 -15.84 15.48 36.16
N GLY A 329 -16.79 15.26 35.25
CA GLY A 329 -17.32 16.29 34.35
C GLY A 329 -16.46 16.60 33.13
N GLN A 330 -15.30 15.95 32.97
CA GLN A 330 -14.46 16.05 31.78
C GLN A 330 -14.80 14.95 30.78
N VAL A 331 -14.68 15.28 29.50
CA VAL A 331 -14.94 14.38 28.37
C VAL A 331 -13.61 13.96 27.77
N LEU A 332 -13.35 12.66 27.69
CA LEU A 332 -12.22 12.09 26.96
C LEU A 332 -12.77 11.26 25.81
N SER A 333 -12.32 11.53 24.59
CA SER A 333 -12.78 10.85 23.39
C SER A 333 -11.76 9.81 22.95
N GLY A 334 -12.25 8.66 22.50
CA GLY A 334 -11.42 7.54 22.08
C GLY A 334 -10.95 6.68 23.25
N GLU A 335 -10.04 5.77 22.93
CA GLU A 335 -9.40 4.90 23.91
C GLU A 335 -8.41 5.68 24.76
N VAL A 336 -8.37 5.35 26.04
CA VAL A 336 -7.54 6.02 27.04
C VAL A 336 -6.77 4.96 27.81
N GLU A 337 -5.46 5.16 27.91
CA GLU A 337 -4.57 4.27 28.66
C GLU A 337 -4.97 4.18 30.14
N LEU A 338 -4.75 3.03 30.76
CA LEU A 338 -5.14 2.83 32.17
C LEU A 338 -4.43 3.79 33.13
N ALA A 339 -3.21 4.23 32.79
CA ALA A 339 -2.47 5.21 33.57
C ALA A 339 -3.10 6.61 33.51
N GLU A 340 -3.57 7.03 32.33
CA GLU A 340 -4.25 8.30 32.14
C GLU A 340 -5.64 8.29 32.79
N LEU A 341 -6.39 7.19 32.68
CA LEU A 341 -7.64 7.01 33.43
C LEU A 341 -7.44 7.10 34.94
N ALA A 342 -6.31 6.57 35.45
CA ALA A 342 -5.97 6.69 36.87
C ALA A 342 -5.67 8.13 37.26
N GLU A 343 -4.86 8.84 36.48
CA GLU A 343 -4.54 10.25 36.71
C GLU A 343 -5.81 11.12 36.71
N MET A 344 -6.66 10.97 35.70
CA MET A 344 -7.88 11.77 35.51
C MET A 344 -8.95 11.48 36.57
N SER A 345 -8.96 10.25 37.11
CA SER A 345 -9.87 9.86 38.19
C SER A 345 -9.33 10.14 39.58
N GLY A 346 -8.06 10.57 39.71
CA GLY A 346 -7.38 10.72 40.99
C GLY A 346 -7.12 9.41 41.72
N PHE A 347 -7.02 8.30 40.98
CA PHE A 347 -6.74 6.98 41.53
C PHE A 347 -5.27 6.87 41.99
N SER A 348 -5.06 6.35 43.19
CA SER A 348 -3.75 5.92 43.68
C SER A 348 -3.83 4.49 44.18
N LEU A 349 -2.80 3.69 43.87
CA LEU A 349 -2.74 2.26 44.22
C LEU A 349 -2.78 2.03 45.75
N ASP A 350 -2.30 3.00 46.53
CA ASP A 350 -2.27 2.94 48.00
C ASP A 350 -3.68 2.90 48.60
N GLN A 351 -4.66 3.54 47.95
CA GLN A 351 -6.07 3.57 48.41
C GLN A 351 -6.81 2.25 48.15
N ALA A 352 -6.32 1.42 47.23
CA ALA A 352 -6.90 0.12 46.93
C ALA A 352 -6.58 -0.94 48.00
N THR A 353 -5.54 -0.71 48.82
CA THR A 353 -5.11 -1.64 49.87
C THR A 353 -5.82 -1.39 51.20
N GLU A 354 -6.33 -0.18 51.45
CA GLU A 354 -7.02 0.18 52.71
C GLU A 354 -8.48 -0.30 52.81
N ALA A 355 -9.12 -0.74 51.71
CA ALA A 355 -10.49 -1.27 51.72
C ALA A 355 -10.65 -2.67 52.36
N LYS A 356 -9.59 -3.19 53.00
CA LYS A 356 -9.66 -4.37 53.88
C LYS A 356 -8.68 -4.18 55.03
N PRO A 357 -9.14 -3.64 56.18
CA PRO A 357 -9.50 -4.54 57.27
C PRO A 357 -10.61 -4.03 58.20
N LEU A 358 -11.63 -4.86 58.45
CA LEU A 358 -12.19 -5.05 59.80
C LEU A 358 -12.98 -6.36 59.81
N GLN A 359 -12.53 -7.27 60.69
CA GLN A 359 -13.19 -8.52 61.06
C GLN A 359 -14.47 -8.24 61.85
#